data_AF-A0A6P0RE98-F1
#
_entry.id   AF-A0A6P0RE98-F1
#
_cell.length_a   1.000
_cell.length_b   1.000
_cell.length_c   1.000
_cell.angle_alpha   90.00
_cell.angle_beta   90.00
_cell.angle_gamma   90.00
#
_symmetry.space_group_name_H-M   'P 1'
#
loop_
_entity.id
_entity.type
_entity.pdbx_description
1 polymer ?
#
loop_
_entity_poly.entity_id
_entity_poly.type
_entity_poly.pdbx_seq_one_letter_code
_entity_poly.pdbx_strand_id
1 'polypeptide(L)' 'MERYSSSLPERKEDKLFEKKPHIGIKLIDRTLNRGQSPRIILIDAGYGNKTAFLKKLENRKLNYTRRNR' A
#
# COMPACT_ATOMS: atom_id res chain seq x y z
N MET A 1 13.46 5.21 4.59
CA MET A 1 14.37 4.07 4.30
C MET A 1 13.52 2.88 3.88
N GLU A 2 13.49 2.52 2.59
CA GLU A 2 12.96 1.22 2.17
C GLU A 2 13.97 0.14 2.60
N ARG A 3 13.58 -0.77 3.51
CA ARG A 3 14.38 -1.97 3.81
C ARG A 3 14.15 -2.96 2.68
N TYR A 4 15.20 -3.25 1.92
CA TYR A 4 15.15 -4.27 0.89
C TYR A 4 15.09 -5.65 1.56
N SER A 5 14.39 -6.62 0.97
CA SER A 5 14.36 -7.97 1.54
C SER A 5 15.75 -8.58 1.66
N SER A 6 16.73 -8.14 0.86
CA SER A 6 18.13 -8.57 0.98
C SER A 6 18.83 -8.09 2.26
N SER A 7 18.28 -7.08 2.96
CA SER A 7 18.87 -6.54 4.20
C SER A 7 18.31 -7.17 5.48
N LEU A 8 17.39 -8.12 5.38
CA LEU A 8 16.82 -8.83 6.53
C LEU A 8 17.31 -10.29 6.54
N PRO A 9 17.66 -10.84 7.72
CA PRO A 9 18.23 -12.19 7.83
C PRO A 9 17.31 -13.26 7.21
N GLU A 10 15.99 -13.12 7.37
CA GLU A 10 14.97 -14.03 6.81
C GLU A 10 14.25 -13.46 5.56
N ARG A 11 14.77 -12.34 5.02
CA ARG A 11 14.24 -11.70 3.81
C ARG A 11 12.74 -11.38 3.85
N LYS A 12 11.95 -12.05 3.02
CA LYS A 12 10.49 -11.85 2.91
C LYS A 12 9.70 -12.63 3.96
N GLU A 13 10.36 -13.56 4.66
CA GLU A 13 9.80 -14.39 5.72
C GLU A 13 9.97 -13.74 7.10
N ASP A 14 10.87 -12.75 7.19
CA ASP A 14 11.04 -11.92 8.38
C ASP A 14 9.71 -11.26 8.77
N LYS A 15 9.30 -11.44 10.03
CA LYS A 15 8.05 -10.88 10.58
C LYS A 15 8.00 -9.35 10.49
N LEU A 16 9.15 -8.69 10.41
CA LEU A 16 9.27 -7.24 10.25
C LEU A 16 9.17 -6.79 8.78
N PHE A 17 9.16 -7.71 7.82
CA PHE A 17 9.02 -7.39 6.40
C PHE A 17 7.58 -7.03 6.06
N GLU A 18 7.29 -5.72 5.99
CA GLU A 18 6.00 -5.24 5.50
C GLU A 18 5.99 -5.08 3.97
N LYS A 19 5.05 -5.75 3.31
CA LYS A 19 4.83 -5.61 1.86
C LYS A 19 4.30 -4.20 1.54
N LYS A 20 4.75 -3.62 0.42
CA LYS A 20 4.34 -2.29 -0.06
C LYS A 20 2.81 -2.02 0.01
N PRO A 21 1.92 -2.95 -0.40
CA PRO A 21 0.48 -2.76 -0.24
C PRO A 21 0.00 -2.54 1.19
N HIS A 22 0.60 -3.23 2.16
CA HIS A 22 0.24 -3.06 3.57
C HIS A 22 0.67 -1.70 4.08
N ILE A 23 1.89 -1.27 3.75
CA ILE A 23 2.38 0.07 4.08
C ILE A 23 1.48 1.14 3.45
N GLY A 24 1.10 0.99 2.18
CA GLY A 24 0.21 1.90 1.48
C GLY A 24 -1.15 2.06 2.18
N ILE A 25 -1.80 0.96 2.56
CA ILE A 25 -3.06 1.02 3.32
C ILE A 25 -2.88 1.70 4.68
N LYS A 26 -1.82 1.38 5.43
CA LYS A 26 -1.55 2.01 6.73
C LYS A 26 -1.40 3.53 6.61
N LEU A 27 -0.75 4.00 5.54
CA LEU A 27 -0.61 5.43 5.28
C LEU A 27 -1.96 6.09 4.96
N ILE A 28 -2.77 5.44 4.13
CA ILE A 28 -4.13 5.91 3.81
C ILE A 28 -4.97 6.01 5.07
N ASP A 29 -4.98 4.97 5.91
CA ASP A 29 -5.75 4.95 7.16
C ASP A 29 -5.30 6.07 8.11
N ARG A 30 -3.99 6.33 8.21
CA ARG A 30 -3.47 7.47 9.00
C ARG A 30 -3.93 8.82 8.46
N THR A 31 -3.98 9.00 7.15
CA THR A 31 -4.47 10.23 6.52
C THR A 31 -5.95 10.44 6.80
N LEU A 32 -6.76 9.40 6.62
CA LEU A 32 -8.20 9.43 6.91
C LEU A 32 -8.48 9.74 8.39
N ASN A 33 -7.73 9.11 9.31
CA ASN A 33 -7.86 9.35 10.74
C ASN A 33 -7.52 10.78 11.17
N ARG A 34 -6.75 11.52 10.35
CA ARG A 34 -6.47 12.94 10.57
C ARG A 34 -7.60 13.85 10.06
N GLY A 35 -8.72 13.28 9.59
CA GLY A 35 -9.83 14.00 8.97
C GLY A 35 -9.53 14.45 7.54
N GLN A 36 -8.40 14.03 6.95
CA GLN A 36 -8.04 14.37 5.58
C GLN A 36 -8.57 13.28 4.65
N SER A 37 -9.46 13.66 3.73
CA SER A 37 -9.95 12.75 2.69
C SER A 37 -9.24 13.03 1.37
N PRO A 38 -8.26 12.21 0.96
CA PRO A 38 -7.59 12.40 -0.32
C PRO A 38 -8.58 12.19 -1.46
N ARG A 39 -8.63 13.15 -2.40
CA ARG A 39 -9.53 13.07 -3.56
C ARG A 39 -9.14 11.99 -4.56
N ILE A 40 -7.85 11.69 -4.69
CA ILE A 40 -7.31 10.70 -5.64
C ILE A 40 -6.11 10.00 -4.99
N ILE A 41 -6.04 8.68 -5.13
CA ILE A 41 -4.88 7.86 -4.73
C ILE A 41 -4.16 7.38 -6.00
N LEU A 42 -2.85 7.64 -6.09
CA LEU A 42 -1.99 7.16 -7.17
C LEU A 42 -1.30 5.85 -6.74
N ILE A 43 -1.48 4.80 -7.54
CA ILE A 43 -0.98 3.46 -7.21
C ILE A 43 0.21 3.09 -8.09
N ASP A 44 1.31 2.69 -7.46
CA ASP A 44 2.52 2.22 -8.16
C ASP A 44 2.34 0.80 -8.72
N ALA A 45 2.92 0.56 -9.91
CA ALA A 45 2.78 -0.72 -10.61
C ALA A 45 3.43 -1.90 -9.88
N GLY A 46 4.39 -1.64 -9.00
CA GLY A 46 5.15 -2.60 -8.19
C GLY A 46 4.43 -3.09 -6.92
N TYR A 47 3.16 -2.75 -6.71
CA TYR A 47 2.38 -3.22 -5.55
C TYR A 47 2.05 -4.74 -5.57
N GLY A 48 2.52 -5.51 -6.55
CA GLY A 48 2.33 -6.96 -6.56
C GLY A 48 0.86 -7.36 -6.78
N ASN A 49 0.29 -8.24 -5.95
CA ASN A 49 -1.12 -8.68 -6.08
C ASN A 49 -2.09 -7.50 -5.86
N LYS A 50 -2.53 -6.90 -6.98
CA LYS A 50 -3.30 -5.65 -7.00
C LYS A 50 -4.73 -5.85 -6.51
N THR A 51 -5.33 -7.03 -6.71
CA THR A 51 -6.75 -7.27 -6.41
C THR A 51 -7.07 -7.09 -4.94
N ALA A 52 -6.25 -7.64 -4.03
CA ALA A 52 -6.48 -7.50 -2.60
C ALA A 52 -6.27 -6.06 -2.09
N PHE A 53 -5.35 -5.31 -2.72
CA PHE A 53 -5.11 -3.91 -2.38
C PHE A 53 -6.25 -3.01 -2.87
N LEU A 54 -6.69 -3.19 -4.12
CA LEU A 54 -7.80 -2.42 -4.69
C LEU A 54 -9.10 -2.61 -3.91
N LYS A 55 -9.43 -3.87 -3.55
CA LYS A 55 -10.59 -4.15 -2.67
C LYS A 55 -10.54 -3.38 -1.35
N LYS A 56 -9.34 -3.21 -0.76
CA LYS A 56 -9.18 -2.41 0.47
C LYS A 56 -9.46 -0.92 0.23
N LEU A 57 -9.14 -0.39 -0.95
CA LEU A 57 -9.47 1.00 -1.32
C LEU A 57 -10.97 1.18 -1.58
N GLU A 58 -11.58 0.23 -2.28
CA GLU A 58 -13.02 0.21 -2.59
C GLU A 58 -13.88 0.15 -1.32
N ASN A 59 -13.51 -0.70 -0.36
CA ASN A 59 -14.18 -0.78 0.95
C ASN A 59 -14.11 0.55 1.73
N ARG A 60 -13.13 1.41 1.43
CA ARG A 60 -12.98 2.74 2.03
C ARG A 60 -13.65 3.84 1.20
N LYS A 61 -14.30 3.49 0.07
CA LYS A 61 -14.94 4.42 -0.87
C LYS A 61 -13.98 5.49 -1.41
N LEU A 62 -12.73 5.10 -1.67
CA LEU A 62 -11.69 6.01 -2.15
C LEU A 62 -11.55 5.93 -3.67
N ASN A 63 -11.39 7.09 -4.31
CA ASN A 63 -11.08 7.16 -5.73
C ASN A 63 -9.59 6.87 -5.95
N TYR A 64 -9.29 6.05 -6.95
CA TYR A 64 -7.91 5.71 -7.30
C TYR A 64 -7.70 5.73 -8.81
N THR A 65 -6.47 6.07 -9.22
CA THR A 65 -6.02 5.90 -10.60
C THR A 65 -4.83 4.97 -10.66
N ARG A 66 -4.81 4.13 -11.69
CA ARG A 66 -3.71 3.21 -11.98
C ARG A 66 -3.16 3.52 -13.36
N ARG A 67 -1.84 3.45 -13.51
CA ARG A 67 -1.22 3.52 -14.83
C ARG A 67 -1.45 2.18 -15.54
N ASN A 68 -2.29 2.17 -16.58
CA ASN A 68 -2.30 1.08 -17.56
C ASN A 68 -1.02 1.21 -18.40
N ARG A 69 -0.27 0.12 -18.54
CA ARG A 69 0.77 0.02 -19.57
C ARG A 69 0.13 -0.48 -20.84
#